data_AF-A0A6M1TQD3-F1
#
_entry.id   AF-A0A6M1TQD3-F1
#
_cell.length_a   1.000
_cell.length_b   1.000
_cell.length_c   1.000
_cell.angle_alpha   90.00
_cell.angle_beta   90.00
_cell.angle_gamma   90.00
#
_symmetry.space_group_name_H-M   'P 1'
#
loop_
_entity.id
_entity.type
_entity.pdbx_description
1 polymer ?
#
loop_
_entity_poly.entity_id
_entity_poly.type
_entity_poly.pdbx_seq_one_letter_code
_entity_poly.pdbx_strand_id
1 'polypeptide(L)'
;MAYEYSDLAILGLVPLALVVFVGTWPVTMDPWKVQLQLALREDSPLSALLTGRIRSAILSTLFTFVAVCLLAWQSLEASAFDFLVMGAVFLLSGCLFSIIEGRSLRHFHQPFARAISISLTTWLAAVPATIIVATYIWSEAKQPGAMIDATLQEAVQIGLSNLPERGGWIAAFLEVPYAYEAAKLWGVVQLREYPAAGVLFSLDTALFVFVLCRTAVILTLFVKVNVILERE
;
A
#
# COMPACT_ATOMS: atom_id res chain seq x y z
N MET A 1 13.68 23.80 -3.12
CA MET A 1 13.74 24.21 -1.71
C MET A 1 12.42 24.77 -1.16
N ALA A 2 11.56 25.45 -1.93
CA ALA A 2 10.22 25.87 -1.43
C ALA A 2 9.18 24.72 -1.32
N TYR A 3 9.41 23.61 -2.03
CA TYR A 3 8.51 22.45 -2.07
C TYR A 3 8.60 21.55 -0.83
N GLU A 4 9.74 21.55 -0.13
CA GLU A 4 9.97 20.71 1.07
C GLU A 4 9.26 21.24 2.32
N TYR A 5 8.86 22.51 2.31
CA TYR A 5 8.33 23.24 3.47
C TYR A 5 6.95 23.87 3.24
N SER A 6 6.32 23.59 2.10
CA SER A 6 5.02 24.18 1.74
C SER A 6 3.96 23.12 1.56
N ASP A 7 2.72 23.43 1.97
CA ASP A 7 1.53 22.59 1.81
C ASP A 7 1.26 22.16 0.34
N LEU A 8 1.94 22.79 -0.62
CA LEU A 8 1.94 22.43 -2.04
C LEU A 8 2.58 21.08 -2.35
N ALA A 9 3.32 20.47 -1.41
CA ALA A 9 3.89 19.12 -1.57
C ALA A 9 2.83 18.06 -1.90
N ILE A 10 1.58 18.28 -1.47
CA ILE A 10 0.45 17.38 -1.75
C ILE A 10 0.12 17.28 -3.25
N LEU A 11 0.45 18.31 -4.04
CA LEU A 11 0.24 18.29 -5.49
C LEU A 11 1.10 17.22 -6.17
N GLY A 12 2.25 16.87 -5.60
CA GLY A 12 3.11 15.80 -6.09
C GLY A 12 2.49 14.41 -5.95
N LEU A 13 1.49 14.26 -5.08
CA LEU A 13 0.76 13.00 -4.88
C LEU A 13 -0.38 12.82 -5.89
N VAL A 14 -0.83 13.89 -6.54
CA VAL A 14 -1.98 13.84 -7.47
C VAL A 14 -1.71 12.90 -8.67
N PRO A 15 -0.56 12.93 -9.36
CA PRO A 15 -0.29 11.99 -10.45
C PRO A 15 -0.31 10.54 -9.99
N LEU A 16 0.29 10.25 -8.83
CA LEU A 16 0.28 8.89 -8.25
C LEU A 16 -1.15 8.45 -7.93
N ALA A 17 -1.94 9.31 -7.28
CA ALA A 17 -3.33 9.04 -6.95
C ALA A 17 -4.16 8.73 -8.21
N LEU A 18 -4.00 9.52 -9.27
CA LEU A 18 -4.71 9.30 -10.52
C LEU A 18 -4.35 7.96 -11.16
N VAL A 19 -3.06 7.64 -11.25
CA VAL A 19 -2.60 6.38 -11.85
C VAL A 19 -3.10 5.17 -11.05
N VAL A 20 -3.00 5.22 -9.72
CA VAL A 20 -3.51 4.14 -8.85
C VAL A 20 -5.03 4.02 -8.96
N PHE A 21 -5.76 5.14 -8.95
CA PHE A 21 -7.21 5.13 -9.06
C PHE A 21 -7.69 4.55 -10.39
N VAL A 22 -7.15 5.05 -11.51
CA VAL A 22 -7.50 4.61 -12.85
C VAL A 22 -7.12 3.14 -13.05
N GLY A 23 -5.97 2.69 -12.54
CA GLY A 23 -5.56 1.29 -12.61
C GLY A 23 -6.43 0.37 -11.74
N THR A 24 -6.88 0.82 -10.57
CA THR A 24 -7.71 0.02 -9.64
C THR A 24 -9.17 -0.10 -10.11
N TRP A 25 -9.67 0.91 -10.81
CA TRP A 25 -11.05 0.95 -11.28
C TRP A 25 -11.49 -0.28 -12.11
N PRO A 26 -10.85 -0.63 -13.23
CA PRO A 26 -11.26 -1.78 -14.04
C PRO A 26 -11.11 -3.10 -13.28
N VAL A 27 -10.09 -3.20 -12.41
CA VAL A 27 -9.81 -4.39 -11.59
C VAL A 27 -10.98 -4.73 -10.66
N THR A 28 -11.64 -3.72 -10.10
CA THR A 28 -12.78 -3.93 -9.19
C THR A 28 -14.10 -4.04 -9.94
N MET A 29 -14.24 -3.34 -11.06
CA MET A 29 -15.49 -3.25 -11.82
C MET A 29 -15.77 -4.48 -12.68
N ASP A 30 -14.78 -4.96 -13.41
CA ASP A 30 -15.00 -5.97 -14.45
C ASP A 30 -15.41 -7.34 -13.89
N PRO A 31 -14.74 -7.88 -12.86
CA PRO A 31 -15.17 -9.15 -12.26
C PRO A 31 -16.58 -9.07 -11.66
N TRP A 32 -16.93 -7.93 -11.06
CA TRP A 32 -18.25 -7.72 -10.47
C TRP A 32 -19.35 -7.72 -11.53
N LYS A 33 -19.14 -7.05 -12.67
CA LYS A 33 -20.10 -7.06 -13.78
C LYS A 33 -20.39 -8.47 -14.27
N VAL A 34 -19.35 -9.29 -14.45
CA VAL A 34 -19.52 -10.67 -14.93
C VAL A 34 -20.22 -11.54 -13.88
N GLN A 35 -19.87 -11.39 -12.60
CA GLN A 35 -20.58 -12.07 -11.51
C GLN A 35 -22.06 -11.66 -11.46
N LEU A 36 -22.37 -10.39 -11.67
CA LEU A 36 -23.74 -9.88 -11.68
C LEU A 36 -24.54 -10.48 -12.85
N GLN A 37 -23.94 -10.57 -14.04
CA GLN A 37 -24.57 -11.19 -15.22
C GLN A 37 -24.86 -12.68 -15.01
N LEU A 38 -24.01 -13.40 -14.28
CA LEU A 38 -24.23 -14.82 -13.96
C LEU A 38 -25.28 -15.01 -12.86
N ALA A 39 -25.41 -14.07 -11.92
CA ALA A 39 -26.29 -14.19 -10.76
C ALA A 39 -27.71 -13.65 -10.99
N LEU A 40 -27.88 -12.62 -11.82
CA LEU A 40 -29.18 -12.01 -12.11
C LEU A 40 -29.83 -12.65 -13.33
N ARG A 41 -31.17 -12.77 -13.29
CA ARG A 41 -31.96 -13.09 -14.48
C ARG A 41 -31.86 -11.94 -15.50
N GLU A 42 -31.84 -12.28 -16.79
CA GLU A 42 -31.62 -11.33 -17.90
C GLU A 42 -32.59 -10.13 -17.89
N ASP A 43 -33.84 -10.33 -17.44
CA ASP A 43 -34.87 -9.27 -17.42
C ASP A 43 -34.99 -8.52 -16.08
N SER A 44 -34.10 -8.76 -15.11
CA SER A 44 -34.22 -8.13 -13.80
C SER A 44 -33.86 -6.64 -13.86
N PRO A 45 -34.73 -5.72 -13.40
CA PRO A 45 -34.44 -4.28 -13.33
C PRO A 45 -33.29 -3.97 -12.35
N LEU A 46 -32.95 -4.91 -11.46
CA LEU A 46 -31.80 -4.80 -10.55
C LEU A 46 -30.46 -4.79 -11.30
N SER A 47 -30.41 -5.28 -12.54
CA SER A 47 -29.19 -5.23 -13.38
C SER A 47 -28.78 -3.79 -13.71
N ALA A 48 -29.75 -2.89 -13.93
CA ALA A 48 -29.52 -1.48 -14.18
C ALA A 48 -29.09 -0.70 -12.93
N LEU A 49 -29.55 -1.12 -11.74
CA LEU A 49 -29.18 -0.50 -10.47
C LEU A 49 -27.80 -0.96 -9.98
N LEU A 50 -27.51 -2.27 -10.07
CA LEU A 50 -26.30 -2.89 -9.52
C LEU A 50 -25.13 -2.92 -10.52
N THR A 51 -24.94 -1.83 -11.28
CA THR A 51 -23.84 -1.68 -12.28
C THR A 51 -22.42 -1.82 -11.73
N GLY A 52 -22.25 -1.94 -10.41
CA GLY A 52 -20.96 -2.06 -9.74
C GLY A 52 -20.19 -0.74 -9.61
N ARG A 53 -20.67 0.33 -10.26
CA ARG A 53 -20.00 1.64 -10.31
C ARG A 53 -19.74 2.23 -8.93
N ILE A 54 -20.74 2.24 -8.06
CA ILE A 54 -20.61 2.79 -6.69
C ILE A 54 -19.60 1.97 -5.89
N ARG A 55 -19.70 0.64 -5.95
CA ARG A 55 -18.77 -0.27 -5.25
C ARG A 55 -17.34 -0.06 -5.74
N SER A 56 -17.12 -0.04 -7.05
CA SER A 56 -15.81 0.21 -7.65
C SER A 56 -15.27 1.59 -7.30
N ALA A 57 -16.11 2.62 -7.30
CA ALA A 57 -15.71 3.95 -6.89
C ALA A 57 -15.26 3.99 -5.43
N ILE A 58 -16.04 3.41 -4.51
CA ILE A 58 -15.68 3.37 -3.09
C ILE A 58 -14.39 2.58 -2.89
N LEU A 59 -14.27 1.38 -3.47
CA LEU A 59 -13.09 0.53 -3.29
C LEU A 59 -11.83 1.14 -3.91
N SER A 60 -11.92 1.70 -5.12
CA SER A 60 -10.78 2.36 -5.77
C SER A 60 -10.38 3.64 -5.03
N THR A 61 -11.34 4.43 -4.56
CA THR A 61 -11.05 5.64 -3.77
C THR A 61 -10.37 5.27 -2.46
N LEU A 62 -10.92 4.30 -1.73
CA LEU A 62 -10.37 3.84 -0.46
C LEU A 62 -8.95 3.28 -0.64
N PHE A 63 -8.76 2.40 -1.62
CA PHE A 63 -7.45 1.83 -1.90
C PHE A 63 -6.44 2.90 -2.32
N THR A 64 -6.83 3.82 -3.21
CA THR A 64 -5.96 4.92 -3.65
C THR A 64 -5.56 5.81 -2.49
N PHE A 65 -6.50 6.20 -1.65
CA PHE A 65 -6.23 7.02 -0.48
C PHE A 65 -5.24 6.34 0.45
N VAL A 66 -5.51 5.08 0.83
CA VAL A 66 -4.61 4.29 1.69
C VAL A 66 -3.24 4.12 1.05
N ALA A 67 -3.18 3.78 -0.25
CA ALA A 67 -1.92 3.55 -0.95
C ALA A 67 -1.08 4.82 -1.03
N VAL A 68 -1.67 5.94 -1.43
CA VAL A 68 -0.95 7.22 -1.56
C VAL A 68 -0.49 7.70 -0.18
N CYS A 69 -1.33 7.64 0.84
CA CYS A 69 -0.95 8.04 2.20
C CYS A 69 0.20 7.18 2.75
N LEU A 70 0.10 5.85 2.64
CA LEU A 70 1.14 4.95 3.15
C LEU A 70 2.46 5.07 2.37
N LEU A 71 2.41 5.18 1.04
CA LEU A 71 3.61 5.34 0.22
C LEU A 71 4.28 6.69 0.47
N ALA A 72 3.48 7.76 0.59
CA ALA A 72 4.00 9.09 0.92
C ALA A 72 4.64 9.10 2.30
N TRP A 73 3.97 8.51 3.30
CA TRP A 73 4.49 8.37 4.66
C TRP A 73 5.84 7.65 4.66
N GLN A 74 5.90 6.45 4.09
CA GLN A 74 7.12 5.67 4.08
C GLN A 74 8.26 6.39 3.33
N SER A 75 7.95 7.16 2.29
CA SER A 75 8.96 7.92 1.55
C SER A 75 9.62 9.05 2.34
N LEU A 76 8.99 9.54 3.42
CA LEU A 76 9.56 10.57 4.28
C LEU A 76 10.63 10.03 5.22
N GLU A 77 10.50 8.76 5.62
CA GLU A 77 11.36 8.13 6.63
C GLU A 77 12.36 7.12 6.02
N ALA A 78 12.13 6.70 4.78
CA ALA A 78 12.96 5.72 4.11
C ALA A 78 14.40 6.22 3.91
N SER A 79 15.36 5.42 4.37
CA SER A 79 16.76 5.58 3.99
C SER A 79 16.98 5.23 2.51
N ALA A 80 18.13 5.61 1.95
CA ALA A 80 18.49 5.24 0.57
C ALA A 80 18.48 3.70 0.36
N PHE A 81 18.81 2.94 1.40
CA PHE A 81 18.75 1.48 1.36
C PHE A 81 17.32 0.97 1.36
N ASP A 82 16.44 1.55 2.19
CA ASP A 82 15.01 1.18 2.23
C ASP A 82 14.34 1.44 0.88
N PHE A 83 14.67 2.55 0.22
CA PHE A 83 14.20 2.82 -1.14
C PHE A 83 14.64 1.76 -2.14
N LEU A 84 15.88 1.25 -2.05
CA LEU A 84 16.35 0.16 -2.91
C LEU A 84 15.59 -1.14 -2.65
N VAL A 85 15.36 -1.49 -1.39
CA VAL A 85 14.58 -2.68 -1.00
C VAL A 85 13.15 -2.57 -1.50
N MET A 86 12.48 -1.43 -1.25
CA MET A 86 11.12 -1.17 -1.73
C MET A 86 11.05 -1.19 -3.26
N GLY A 87 12.01 -0.58 -3.95
CA GLY A 87 12.12 -0.59 -5.41
C GLY A 87 12.30 -2.01 -5.97
N ALA A 88 13.14 -2.83 -5.34
CA ALA A 88 13.33 -4.22 -5.71
C ALA A 88 12.04 -5.04 -5.53
N VAL A 89 11.37 -4.91 -4.38
CA VAL A 89 10.07 -5.58 -4.13
C VAL A 89 9.02 -5.14 -5.13
N PHE A 90 8.97 -3.84 -5.45
CA PHE A 90 8.05 -3.26 -6.42
C PHE A 90 8.28 -3.86 -7.82
N LEU A 91 9.53 -3.85 -8.31
CA LEU A 91 9.88 -4.41 -9.62
C LEU A 91 9.63 -5.92 -9.69
N LEU A 92 10.04 -6.67 -8.66
CA LEU A 92 9.81 -8.11 -8.59
C LEU A 92 8.32 -8.45 -8.60
N SER A 93 7.49 -7.65 -7.92
CA SER A 93 6.02 -7.82 -7.93
C SER A 93 5.44 -7.61 -9.33
N GLY A 94 5.89 -6.58 -10.06
CA GLY A 94 5.45 -6.34 -11.45
C GLY A 94 5.89 -7.44 -12.43
N CYS A 95 7.14 -7.91 -12.29
CA CYS A 95 7.64 -9.05 -13.07
C CYS A 95 6.86 -10.34 -12.77
N LEU A 96 6.64 -10.65 -11.50
CA LEU A 96 5.88 -11.81 -11.07
C LEU A 96 4.44 -11.75 -11.60
N PHE A 97 3.81 -10.57 -11.55
CA PHE A 97 2.48 -10.37 -12.12
C PHE A 97 2.44 -10.68 -13.61
N SER A 98 3.39 -10.18 -14.39
CA SER A 98 3.44 -10.41 -15.84
C SER A 98 3.55 -11.89 -16.18
N ILE A 99 4.35 -12.64 -15.43
CA ILE A 99 4.51 -14.10 -15.59
C ILE A 99 3.21 -14.82 -15.22
N ILE A 100 2.63 -14.49 -14.06
CA ILE A 100 1.40 -15.13 -13.57
C ILE A 100 0.23 -14.83 -14.51
N GLU A 101 0.04 -13.57 -14.92
CA GLU A 101 -1.01 -13.19 -15.87
C GLU A 101 -0.85 -13.92 -17.20
N GLY A 102 0.37 -14.00 -17.74
CA GLY A 102 0.65 -14.74 -18.97
C GLY A 102 0.30 -16.23 -18.88
N ARG A 103 0.47 -16.85 -17.71
CA ARG A 103 0.05 -18.24 -17.45
C ARG A 103 -1.46 -18.36 -17.22
N SER A 104 -2.04 -17.47 -16.40
CA SER A 104 -3.48 -17.46 -16.11
C SER A 104 -4.32 -17.25 -17.35
N LEU A 105 -3.86 -16.44 -18.30
CA LEU A 105 -4.50 -16.23 -19.61
C LEU A 105 -4.64 -17.51 -20.44
N ARG A 106 -3.83 -18.55 -20.19
CA ARG A 106 -3.94 -19.84 -20.87
C ARG A 106 -5.05 -20.73 -20.29
N HIS A 107 -5.52 -20.43 -19.09
CA HIS A 107 -6.46 -21.26 -18.34
C HIS A 107 -7.79 -20.56 -18.03
N PHE A 108 -7.81 -19.23 -17.98
CA PHE A 108 -8.98 -18.43 -17.61
C PHE A 108 -9.28 -17.36 -18.66
N HIS A 109 -10.57 -17.07 -18.85
CA HIS A 109 -11.00 -15.90 -19.62
C HIS A 109 -10.82 -14.61 -18.83
N GLN A 110 -10.67 -13.48 -19.54
CA GLN A 110 -10.81 -12.16 -18.94
C GLN A 110 -12.26 -11.93 -18.49
N PRO A 111 -12.52 -11.22 -17.37
CA PRO A 111 -11.57 -10.52 -16.49
C PRO A 111 -11.00 -11.38 -15.35
N PHE A 112 -11.43 -12.64 -15.24
CA PHE A 112 -11.04 -13.52 -14.13
C PHE A 112 -9.56 -13.86 -14.11
N ALA A 113 -8.94 -14.05 -15.28
CA ALA A 113 -7.49 -14.23 -15.38
C ALA A 113 -6.74 -13.10 -14.66
N ARG A 114 -7.04 -11.83 -14.99
CA ARG A 114 -6.45 -10.65 -14.33
C ARG A 114 -6.73 -10.61 -12.84
N ALA A 115 -7.98 -10.77 -12.43
CA ALA A 115 -8.35 -10.68 -11.02
C ALA A 115 -7.61 -11.71 -10.15
N ILE A 116 -7.52 -12.96 -10.62
CA ILE A 116 -6.77 -14.02 -9.94
C ILE A 116 -5.28 -13.73 -9.96
N SER A 117 -4.71 -13.31 -11.10
CA SER A 117 -3.29 -13.00 -11.18
C SER A 117 -2.89 -11.86 -10.26
N ILE A 118 -3.72 -10.81 -10.13
CA ILE A 118 -3.47 -9.70 -9.19
C ILE A 118 -3.47 -10.20 -7.75
N SER A 119 -4.51 -10.95 -7.36
CA SER A 119 -4.61 -11.48 -5.99
C SER A 119 -3.45 -12.41 -5.67
N LEU A 120 -3.20 -13.40 -6.54
CA LEU A 120 -2.16 -14.40 -6.34
C LEU A 120 -0.77 -13.76 -6.29
N THR A 121 -0.47 -12.84 -7.21
CA THR A 121 0.82 -12.12 -7.19
C THR A 121 0.97 -11.30 -5.93
N THR A 122 -0.08 -10.58 -5.52
CA THR A 122 -0.02 -9.75 -4.30
C THR A 122 0.32 -10.63 -3.10
N TRP A 123 -0.35 -11.78 -2.92
CA TRP A 123 -0.06 -12.68 -1.81
C TRP A 123 1.33 -13.32 -1.90
N LEU A 124 1.72 -13.82 -3.08
CA LEU A 124 3.01 -14.48 -3.30
C LEU A 124 4.20 -13.53 -3.16
N ALA A 125 4.02 -12.24 -3.49
CA ALA A 125 5.05 -11.23 -3.31
C ALA A 125 5.05 -10.67 -1.88
N ALA A 126 3.87 -10.31 -1.36
CA ALA A 126 3.77 -9.59 -0.09
C ALA A 126 4.13 -10.46 1.11
N VAL A 127 3.74 -11.74 1.14
CA VAL A 127 4.04 -12.60 2.31
C VAL A 127 5.55 -12.81 2.50
N PRO A 128 6.33 -13.24 1.49
CA PRO A 128 7.78 -13.35 1.65
C PRO A 128 8.45 -12.01 1.89
N ALA A 129 8.04 -10.96 1.18
CA ALA A 129 8.62 -9.62 1.36
C ALA A 129 8.36 -9.09 2.77
N THR A 130 7.18 -9.32 3.35
CA THR A 130 6.86 -8.95 4.73
C THR A 130 7.79 -9.64 5.71
N ILE A 131 8.03 -10.94 5.56
CA ILE A 131 8.94 -11.68 6.44
C ILE A 131 10.34 -11.07 6.36
N ILE A 132 10.84 -10.83 5.15
CA ILE A 132 12.18 -10.24 4.94
C ILE A 132 12.26 -8.85 5.56
N VAL A 133 11.33 -7.95 5.24
CA VAL A 133 11.33 -6.57 5.75
C VAL A 133 11.14 -6.53 7.26
N ALA A 134 10.22 -7.32 7.81
CA ALA A 134 10.01 -7.38 9.27
C ALA A 134 11.27 -7.87 9.98
N THR A 135 11.94 -8.92 9.48
CA THR A 135 13.21 -9.40 10.07
C THR A 135 14.32 -8.36 9.97
N TYR A 136 14.40 -7.64 8.86
CA TYR A 136 15.37 -6.57 8.66
C TYR A 136 15.14 -5.42 9.65
N ILE A 137 13.92 -4.88 9.70
CA ILE A 137 13.52 -3.81 10.63
C ILE A 137 13.82 -4.23 12.06
N TRP A 138 13.55 -5.47 12.44
CA TRP A 138 13.83 -5.94 13.79
C TRP A 138 15.32 -6.01 14.11
N SER A 139 16.14 -6.42 13.15
CA SER A 139 17.59 -6.52 13.31
C SER A 139 18.29 -5.16 13.36
N GLU A 140 17.74 -4.18 12.66
CA GLU A 140 18.32 -2.83 12.48
C GLU A 140 17.63 -1.75 13.29
N ALA A 141 16.53 -2.06 13.99
CA ALA A 141 15.88 -1.13 14.91
C ALA A 141 16.87 -0.70 15.99
N LYS A 142 17.54 0.43 15.75
CA LYS A 142 18.37 1.14 16.71
C LYS A 142 17.44 1.61 17.82
N GLN A 143 17.27 0.78 18.83
CA GLN A 143 16.48 1.10 20.01
C GLN A 143 17.07 2.37 20.63
N PRO A 144 16.37 3.51 20.61
CA PRO A 144 16.88 4.70 21.25
C PRO A 144 17.05 4.36 22.73
N GLY A 145 18.27 4.43 23.27
CA GLY A 145 18.52 4.13 24.69
C GLY A 145 17.60 4.93 25.62
N ALA A 146 17.19 6.12 25.17
CA ALA A 146 16.21 6.98 25.84
C ALA A 146 14.80 6.37 25.97
N MET A 147 14.39 5.43 25.12
CA MET A 147 13.07 4.78 25.18
C MET A 147 13.02 3.56 26.11
N ILE A 148 14.16 3.10 26.61
CA ILE A 148 14.24 1.93 27.51
C ILE A 148 13.60 2.28 28.86
N ASP A 149 13.91 3.48 29.38
CA ASP A 149 13.44 3.94 30.69
C ASP A 149 12.28 4.96 30.59
N ALA A 150 11.88 5.36 29.38
CA ALA A 150 10.83 6.33 29.17
C ALA A 150 9.43 5.77 29.43
N THR A 151 8.57 6.61 30.01
CA THR A 151 7.12 6.37 30.03
C THR A 151 6.52 6.53 28.62
N LEU A 152 5.32 5.99 28.38
CA LEU A 152 4.62 6.13 27.08
C LEU A 152 4.47 7.61 26.66
N GLN A 153 4.18 8.50 27.62
CA GLN A 153 4.04 9.93 27.35
C GLN A 153 5.36 10.56 26.89
N GLU A 154 6.47 10.23 27.56
CA GLU A 154 7.81 10.69 27.17
C GLU A 154 8.23 10.10 25.82
N ALA A 155 7.91 8.82 25.55
CA ALA A 155 8.20 8.20 24.27
C ALA A 155 7.46 8.88 23.11
N VAL A 156 6.18 9.22 23.29
CA VAL A 156 5.40 9.99 22.31
C VAL A 156 6.00 11.39 22.12
N GLN A 157 6.41 12.07 23.19
CA GLN A 157 7.10 13.37 23.08
C GLN A 157 8.42 13.26 22.33
N ILE A 158 9.21 12.22 22.56
CA ILE A 158 10.43 11.92 21.78
C ILE A 158 10.08 11.74 20.30
N GLY A 159 9.02 10.99 20.00
CA GLY A 159 8.51 10.81 18.63
C GLY A 159 8.15 12.13 17.96
N LEU A 160 7.35 12.96 18.64
CA LEU A 160 6.93 14.26 18.13
C LEU A 160 8.11 15.24 17.99
N SER A 161 9.15 15.12 18.82
CA SER A 161 10.36 15.93 18.67
C SER A 161 11.17 15.62 17.40
N ASN A 162 10.94 14.46 16.79
CA ASN A 162 11.53 14.08 15.51
C ASN A 162 10.68 14.51 14.30
N LEU A 163 9.55 15.19 14.51
CA LEU A 163 8.78 15.76 13.41
C LEU A 163 9.67 16.72 12.61
N PRO A 164 9.72 16.61 11.27
CA PRO A 164 10.41 17.59 10.46
C PRO A 164 9.80 18.98 10.70
N GLU A 165 10.64 20.00 10.85
CA GLU A 165 10.21 21.40 11.04
C GLU A 165 9.40 21.87 9.82
N ARG A 166 8.09 21.64 9.85
CA ARG A 166 7.12 22.06 8.84
C ARG A 166 6.04 22.88 9.49
N GLY A 167 5.78 24.06 8.94
CA GLY A 167 4.60 24.84 9.30
C GLY A 167 3.36 24.37 8.54
N GLY A 168 2.17 24.74 9.02
CA GLY A 168 0.90 24.51 8.31
C GLY A 168 0.07 23.35 8.84
N TRP A 169 -1.03 23.05 8.15
CA TRP A 169 -1.99 22.03 8.58
C TRP A 169 -1.49 20.60 8.35
N ILE A 170 -0.55 20.40 7.42
CA ILE A 170 0.05 19.09 7.15
C ILE A 170 0.84 18.59 8.37
N ALA A 171 1.50 19.48 9.11
CA ALA A 171 2.22 19.11 10.34
C ALA A 171 1.28 18.47 11.37
N ALA A 172 0.09 19.06 11.58
CA ALA A 172 -0.93 18.51 12.48
C ALA A 172 -1.42 17.12 12.03
N PHE A 173 -1.46 16.85 10.72
CA PHE A 173 -1.81 15.53 10.20
C PHE A 173 -0.69 14.50 10.40
N LEU A 174 0.57 14.94 10.33
CA LEU A 174 1.76 14.09 10.55
C LEU A 174 1.98 13.76 12.03
N GLU A 175 1.53 14.59 12.97
CA GLU A 175 1.62 14.30 14.41
C GLU A 175 1.03 12.93 14.79
N VAL A 176 -0.11 12.56 14.18
CA VAL A 176 -0.82 11.31 14.47
C VAL A 176 0.02 10.06 14.13
N PRO A 177 0.52 9.89 12.89
CA PRO A 177 1.36 8.74 12.56
C PRO A 177 2.70 8.75 13.29
N TYR A 178 3.34 9.92 13.53
CA TYR A 178 4.57 10.00 14.34
C TYR A 178 4.32 9.56 15.80
N ALA A 179 3.22 9.98 16.41
CA ALA A 179 2.83 9.53 17.75
C ALA A 179 2.55 8.03 17.80
N TYR A 180 1.89 7.50 16.76
CA TYR A 180 1.64 6.06 16.62
C TYR A 180 2.95 5.27 16.52
N GLU A 181 3.89 5.68 15.67
CA GLU A 181 5.17 5.01 15.53
C GLU A 181 6.01 5.05 16.81
N ALA A 182 6.00 6.18 17.50
CA ALA A 182 6.69 6.31 18.79
C ALA A 182 6.08 5.41 19.88
N ALA A 183 4.76 5.35 19.96
CA ALA A 183 4.06 4.43 20.85
C ALA A 183 4.32 2.96 20.47
N LYS A 184 4.42 2.67 19.17
CA LYS A 184 4.76 1.34 18.64
C LYS A 184 6.17 0.93 19.09
N LEU A 185 7.17 1.78 18.86
CA LEU A 185 8.56 1.54 19.23
C LEU A 185 8.69 1.36 20.75
N TRP A 186 8.02 2.19 21.55
CA TRP A 186 7.95 2.01 22.99
C TRP A 186 7.37 0.64 23.37
N GLY A 187 6.25 0.25 22.77
CA GLY A 187 5.64 -1.06 23.02
C GLY A 187 6.57 -2.24 22.65
N VAL A 188 7.31 -2.13 21.55
CA VAL A 188 8.32 -3.13 21.14
C VAL A 188 9.45 -3.24 22.16
N VAL A 189 9.92 -2.11 22.70
CA VAL A 189 10.99 -2.08 23.70
C VAL A 189 10.53 -2.71 25.01
N GLN A 190 9.33 -2.39 25.48
CA GLN A 190 8.78 -2.92 26.74
C GLN A 190 8.41 -4.41 26.65
N LEU A 191 7.94 -4.88 25.49
CA LEU A 191 7.52 -6.27 25.26
C LEU A 191 8.61 -7.13 24.61
N ARG A 192 9.88 -6.75 24.75
CA ARG A 192 11.02 -7.43 24.10
C ARG A 192 11.10 -8.92 24.42
N GLU A 193 10.65 -9.34 25.60
CA GLU A 193 10.65 -10.74 26.04
C GLU A 193 9.52 -11.58 25.40
N TYR A 194 8.57 -10.94 24.72
CA TYR A 194 7.40 -11.58 24.13
C TYR A 194 7.47 -11.54 22.59
N PRO A 195 7.98 -12.61 21.93
CA PRO A 195 8.10 -12.64 20.47
C PRO A 195 6.77 -12.49 19.73
N ALA A 196 5.65 -12.85 20.37
CA ALA A 196 4.30 -12.65 19.84
C ALA A 196 3.92 -11.17 19.66
N ALA A 197 4.41 -10.28 20.53
CA ALA A 197 4.18 -8.84 20.40
C ALA A 197 4.82 -8.30 19.12
N GLY A 198 5.98 -8.84 18.75
CA GLY A 198 6.65 -8.56 17.51
C GLY A 198 5.84 -8.83 16.25
N VAL A 199 5.02 -9.89 16.24
CA VAL A 199 4.14 -10.20 15.10
C VAL A 199 3.05 -9.12 14.96
N LEU A 200 2.48 -8.64 16.07
CA LEU A 200 1.52 -7.53 16.05
C LEU A 200 2.18 -6.24 15.52
N PHE A 201 3.42 -5.98 15.93
CA PHE A 201 4.19 -4.83 15.47
C PHE A 201 4.74 -4.96 14.04
N SER A 202 4.60 -6.13 13.42
CA SER A 202 4.93 -6.37 12.01
C SER A 202 3.70 -6.19 11.10
N LEU A 203 2.50 -6.02 11.66
CA LEU A 203 1.25 -5.97 10.89
C LEU A 203 1.18 -4.72 10.02
N ASP A 204 1.68 -3.59 10.51
CA ASP A 204 1.79 -2.35 9.73
C ASP A 204 2.77 -2.49 8.56
N THR A 205 3.89 -3.16 8.80
CA THR A 205 4.90 -3.50 7.79
C THR A 205 4.29 -4.43 6.75
N ALA A 206 3.50 -5.42 7.18
CA ALA A 206 2.76 -6.32 6.29
C ALA A 206 1.75 -5.55 5.44
N LEU A 207 1.00 -4.62 6.03
CA LEU A 207 0.06 -3.77 5.33
C LEU A 207 0.77 -2.89 4.30
N PHE A 208 1.87 -2.25 4.68
CA PHE A 208 2.69 -1.45 3.78
C PHE A 208 3.20 -2.26 2.60
N VAL A 209 3.83 -3.41 2.85
CA VAL A 209 4.36 -4.30 1.80
C VAL A 209 3.23 -4.80 0.90
N PHE A 210 2.08 -5.15 1.46
CA PHE A 210 0.91 -5.56 0.68
C PHE A 210 0.44 -4.45 -0.26
N VAL A 211 0.35 -3.22 0.25
CA VAL A 211 -0.02 -2.03 -0.52
C VAL A 211 1.02 -1.72 -1.59
N LEU A 212 2.31 -1.82 -1.27
CA LEU A 212 3.41 -1.62 -2.20
C LEU A 212 3.36 -2.62 -3.36
N CYS A 213 3.27 -3.92 -3.05
CA CYS A 213 3.15 -4.99 -4.05
C CYS A 213 1.91 -4.79 -4.91
N ARG A 214 0.75 -4.52 -4.28
CA ARG A 214 -0.50 -4.34 -5.01
C ARG A 214 -0.47 -3.12 -5.92
N THR A 215 0.15 -2.03 -5.48
CA THR A 215 0.37 -0.82 -6.30
C THR A 215 1.27 -1.12 -7.50
N ALA A 216 2.35 -1.88 -7.31
CA ALA A 216 3.23 -2.31 -8.39
C ALA A 216 2.51 -3.13 -9.46
N VAL A 217 1.66 -4.06 -9.02
CA VAL A 217 0.84 -4.87 -9.90
C VAL A 217 -0.16 -4.02 -10.68
N ILE A 218 -0.86 -3.09 -10.02
CA ILE A 218 -1.82 -2.18 -10.65
C ILE A 218 -1.13 -1.26 -11.67
N LEU A 219 0.05 -0.74 -11.33
CA LEU A 219 0.84 0.09 -12.25
C LEU A 219 1.27 -0.71 -13.48
N THR A 220 1.74 -1.95 -13.28
CA THR A 220 2.15 -2.84 -14.38
C THR A 220 0.97 -3.13 -15.30
N LEU A 221 -0.20 -3.42 -14.73
CA LEU A 221 -1.43 -3.59 -15.50
C LEU A 221 -1.82 -2.32 -16.26
N PHE A 222 -1.73 -1.15 -15.62
CA PHE A 222 -2.03 0.14 -16.25
C PHE A 222 -1.15 0.38 -17.47
N VAL A 223 0.16 0.16 -17.36
CA VAL A 223 1.11 0.29 -18.47
C VAL A 223 0.79 -0.72 -19.58
N LYS A 224 0.51 -1.97 -19.21
CA LYS A 224 0.19 -3.01 -20.19
C LYS A 224 -1.08 -2.70 -20.99
N VAL A 225 -2.12 -2.21 -20.32
CA VAL A 225 -3.42 -1.93 -20.95
C VAL A 225 -3.42 -0.64 -21.76
N ASN A 226 -2.83 0.44 -21.24
CA ASN A 226 -2.97 1.78 -21.85
C ASN A 226 -1.75 2.22 -22.67
N VAL A 227 -0.60 1.56 -22.57
CA VAL A 227 0.63 1.98 -23.29
C VAL A 227 1.04 0.95 -24.34
N ILE A 228 0.98 -0.34 -23.98
CA ILE A 228 1.44 -1.43 -24.86
C ILE A 228 0.35 -1.81 -25.86
N LEU A 229 -0.88 -2.06 -25.41
CA LEU A 229 -1.98 -2.49 -26.29
C LEU A 229 -2.50 -1.39 -27.23
N GLU A 230 -2.24 -0.11 -26.99
CA GLU A 230 -2.58 0.96 -27.94
C GLU A 230 -1.61 1.04 -29.14
N ARG A 231 -0.48 0.34 -29.09
CA ARG A 231 0.55 0.35 -30.16
C ARG A 231 0.45 -0.83 -31.13
N GLU A 232 -0.38 -1.82 -30.85
CA GLU A 232 -0.66 -2.96 -31.73
C GLU A 232 -1.99 -2.75 -32.48
#